data_AF-A0A067LA82-F1
#
_entry.id   AF-A0A067LA82-F1
#
_cell.length_a   1.000
_cell.length_b   1.000
_cell.length_c   1.000
_cell.angle_alpha   90.00
_cell.angle_beta   90.00
_cell.angle_gamma   90.00
#
_symmetry.space_group_name_H-M   'P 1'
#
loop_
_entity.id
_entity.type
_entity.pdbx_description
1 polymer ?
#
loop_
_entity_poly.entity_id
_entity_poly.type
_entity_poly.pdbx_seq_one_letter_code
_entity_poly.pdbx_strand_id
1 'polypeptide(L)'
;METTVLIVGAGPAGLAMSVCLSNILVSNIMLEKEDCHASLWKRRSYNRLHLHLAKEFCELPYMPHLPETPTFMPKETFIDYMDKYVRDHHLKSLLGKLEKNNILRQQVKQALDVPLHWRMRRIENRNFINIYQRDDSHNKAFLDLAISDYNLVQSVYQRELKELSRCRKGLTKVTSFITTIDDVYDIYGTLDELQLFTEAIERWDVNAVKDLPYYMKLSFLALYNTVNEMAYDTLKDNGEIIIPHLAKAWGDLCKAFLQEAKWAHNKSTPSFEEYIENGWRSVSGTVILILAFIPYSITINS
;
A
#
# COMPACT_ATOMS: atom_id res chain seq x y z
N MET A 1 -36.88 0.33 -19.39
CA MET A 1 -35.48 0.07 -19.78
C MET A 1 -35.06 -1.21 -19.10
N GLU A 2 -34.59 -2.20 -19.86
CA GLU A 2 -34.02 -3.42 -19.31
C GLU A 2 -32.64 -3.08 -18.75
N THR A 3 -32.43 -3.24 -17.44
CA THR A 3 -31.18 -2.87 -16.79
C THR A 3 -30.13 -3.95 -17.04
N THR A 4 -29.09 -3.63 -17.79
CA THR A 4 -27.94 -4.54 -17.97
C THR A 4 -26.97 -4.40 -16.80
N VAL A 5 -26.62 -5.52 -16.16
CA VAL A 5 -25.65 -5.56 -15.07
C VAL A 5 -24.22 -5.56 -15.63
N LEU A 6 -23.39 -4.65 -15.14
CA LEU A 6 -21.96 -4.60 -15.49
C LEU A 6 -21.13 -5.38 -14.46
N ILE A 7 -20.42 -6.40 -14.91
CA ILE A 7 -19.47 -7.17 -14.10
C ILE A 7 -18.05 -6.70 -14.43
N VAL A 8 -17.37 -6.14 -13.42
CA VAL A 8 -16.00 -5.66 -13.56
C VAL A 8 -15.03 -6.71 -13.02
N GLY A 9 -14.31 -7.36 -13.93
CA GLY A 9 -13.35 -8.43 -13.71
C GLY A 9 -13.83 -9.77 -14.26
N ALA A 10 -12.98 -10.48 -14.98
CA ALA A 10 -13.22 -11.83 -15.48
C ALA A 10 -12.35 -12.88 -14.75
N GLY A 11 -12.17 -12.72 -13.43
CA GLY A 11 -11.65 -13.76 -12.54
C GLY A 11 -12.76 -14.74 -12.09
N PRO A 12 -12.46 -15.72 -11.22
CA PRO A 12 -13.42 -16.74 -10.78
C PRO A 12 -14.78 -16.19 -10.36
N ALA A 13 -14.79 -15.16 -9.50
CA ALA A 13 -16.04 -14.54 -9.03
C ALA A 13 -16.84 -13.85 -10.15
N GLY A 14 -16.17 -13.19 -11.10
CA GLY A 14 -16.83 -12.53 -12.23
C GLY A 14 -17.46 -13.53 -13.20
N LEU A 15 -16.75 -14.65 -13.45
CA LEU A 15 -17.25 -15.76 -14.26
C LEU A 15 -18.48 -16.39 -13.61
N ALA A 16 -18.39 -16.73 -12.31
CA ALA A 16 -19.49 -17.28 -11.53
C ALA A 16 -20.72 -16.37 -11.55
N MET A 17 -20.53 -15.07 -11.32
CA MET A 17 -21.61 -14.09 -11.31
C MET A 17 -22.30 -13.98 -12.68
N SER A 18 -21.52 -13.97 -13.78
CA SER A 18 -22.07 -13.90 -15.13
C SER A 18 -22.99 -15.09 -15.43
N VAL A 19 -22.57 -16.31 -15.04
CA VAL A 19 -23.39 -17.52 -15.22
C VAL A 19 -24.63 -17.49 -14.32
N CYS A 20 -24.48 -17.15 -13.03
CA CYS A 20 -25.61 -17.05 -12.11
C CYS A 20 -26.67 -16.05 -12.58
N LEU A 21 -26.25 -14.85 -13.03
CA LEU A 21 -27.17 -13.83 -13.58
C LEU A 21 -27.86 -14.31 -14.85
N SER A 22 -27.10 -14.96 -15.75
CA SER A 22 -27.66 -15.49 -17.00
C SER A 22 -28.71 -16.57 -16.73
N ASN A 23 -28.51 -17.41 -15.70
CA ASN A 23 -29.47 -18.44 -15.30
C ASN A 23 -30.78 -17.88 -14.75
N ILE A 24 -30.76 -16.70 -14.14
CA ILE A 24 -31.97 -15.98 -13.70
C ILE A 24 -32.46 -14.96 -14.75
N LEU A 25 -31.98 -15.07 -16.00
CA LEU A 25 -32.36 -14.25 -17.15
C LEU A 25 -32.06 -12.74 -16.97
N VAL A 26 -31.03 -12.41 -16.19
CA VAL A 26 -30.56 -11.02 -16.04
C VAL A 26 -29.44 -10.74 -17.06
N SER A 27 -29.72 -9.81 -17.97
CA SER A 27 -28.74 -9.32 -18.95
C SER A 27 -27.50 -8.77 -18.26
N ASN A 28 -26.33 -9.25 -18.66
CA ASN A 28 -25.06 -8.85 -18.06
C ASN A 28 -23.91 -8.75 -19.07
N ILE A 29 -22.95 -7.89 -18.75
CA ILE A 29 -21.78 -7.58 -19.56
C ILE A 29 -20.55 -7.72 -18.67
N MET A 30 -19.59 -8.56 -19.06
CA MET A 30 -18.34 -8.76 -18.32
C MET A 30 -17.17 -8.02 -18.97
N LEU A 31 -16.47 -7.24 -18.16
CA LEU A 31 -15.34 -6.40 -18.55
C LEU A 31 -14.06 -6.82 -17.82
N GLU A 32 -12.94 -7.00 -18.52
CA GLU A 32 -11.66 -7.48 -17.95
C GLU A 32 -10.50 -6.57 -18.35
N LYS A 33 -9.46 -6.32 -17.53
CA LYS A 33 -8.43 -5.35 -17.92
C LYS A 33 -7.55 -5.80 -19.10
N GLU A 34 -7.40 -7.11 -19.29
CA GLU A 34 -6.65 -7.73 -20.38
C GLU A 34 -7.58 -8.36 -21.45
N ASP A 35 -6.99 -8.86 -22.54
CA ASP A 35 -7.65 -9.59 -23.62
C ASP A 35 -7.98 -11.06 -23.29
N CYS A 36 -7.79 -11.50 -22.04
CA CYS A 36 -8.12 -12.85 -21.58
C CYS A 36 -8.77 -12.84 -20.19
N HIS A 37 -9.65 -13.82 -19.92
CA HIS A 37 -10.17 -14.06 -18.57
C HIS A 37 -9.09 -14.65 -17.66
N ALA A 38 -9.32 -14.52 -16.35
CA ALA A 38 -8.38 -14.93 -15.30
C ALA A 38 -6.96 -14.42 -15.56
N SER A 39 -6.84 -13.19 -16.07
CA SER A 39 -5.58 -12.57 -16.52
C SER A 39 -4.48 -12.60 -15.47
N LEU A 40 -4.85 -12.40 -14.19
CA LEU A 40 -3.94 -12.52 -13.05
C LEU A 40 -3.33 -13.92 -12.94
N TRP A 41 -4.14 -14.97 -13.09
CA TRP A 41 -3.67 -16.36 -13.07
C TRP A 41 -2.85 -16.68 -14.32
N LYS A 42 -3.30 -16.28 -15.50
CA LYS A 42 -2.60 -16.64 -16.75
C LYS A 42 -1.26 -15.92 -16.92
N ARG A 43 -1.18 -14.64 -16.56
CA ARG A 43 -0.04 -13.77 -16.91
C ARG A 43 0.75 -13.24 -15.73
N ARG A 44 0.17 -13.20 -14.52
CA ARG A 44 0.77 -12.50 -13.37
C ARG A 44 1.03 -13.38 -12.16
N SER A 45 0.96 -14.70 -12.31
CA SER A 45 1.33 -15.66 -11.27
C SER A 45 2.46 -16.60 -11.73
N TYR A 46 3.27 -17.06 -10.78
CA TYR A 46 4.37 -17.99 -11.02
C TYR A 46 3.86 -19.43 -11.26
N ASN A 47 4.58 -20.21 -12.05
CA ASN A 47 4.13 -21.55 -12.48
C ASN A 47 3.98 -22.55 -11.32
N ARG A 48 4.74 -22.37 -10.24
CA ARG A 48 4.68 -23.23 -9.05
C ARG A 48 3.51 -22.91 -8.11
N LEU A 49 2.66 -21.94 -8.45
CA LEU A 49 1.53 -21.55 -7.62
C LEU A 49 0.52 -22.70 -7.51
N HIS A 50 0.01 -22.91 -6.31
CA HIS A 50 -1.13 -23.78 -6.02
C HIS A 50 -2.21 -22.94 -5.33
N LEU A 51 -3.46 -23.40 -5.39
CA LEU A 51 -4.52 -22.82 -4.57
C LEU A 51 -4.14 -22.95 -3.09
N HIS A 52 -4.26 -21.84 -2.35
CA HIS A 52 -4.10 -21.85 -0.90
C HIS A 52 -5.39 -22.26 -0.17
N LEU A 53 -6.53 -22.18 -0.86
CA LEU A 53 -7.81 -22.72 -0.40
C LEU A 53 -8.02 -24.10 -0.99
N ALA A 54 -8.64 -24.99 -0.21
CA ALA A 54 -9.02 -26.30 -0.68
C ALA A 54 -10.01 -26.21 -1.85
N LYS A 55 -9.96 -27.18 -2.77
CA LYS A 55 -10.71 -27.16 -4.05
C LYS A 55 -12.21 -26.93 -3.85
N GLU A 56 -12.77 -27.46 -2.77
CA GLU A 56 -14.19 -27.39 -2.40
C GLU A 56 -14.67 -25.94 -2.23
N PHE A 57 -13.78 -25.01 -1.83
CA PHE A 57 -14.09 -23.59 -1.70
C PHE A 57 -13.85 -22.79 -3.00
N CYS A 58 -13.30 -23.44 -4.03
CA CYS A 58 -12.93 -22.83 -5.30
C CYS A 58 -13.81 -23.33 -6.46
N GLU A 59 -14.94 -23.98 -6.16
CA GLU A 59 -15.91 -24.43 -7.14
C GLU A 59 -16.68 -23.25 -7.75
N LEU A 60 -16.75 -23.22 -9.07
CA LEU A 60 -17.63 -22.34 -9.83
C LEU A 60 -19.04 -22.94 -9.88
N PRO A 61 -20.09 -22.09 -9.85
CA PRO A 61 -21.47 -22.54 -9.90
C PRO A 61 -21.71 -23.48 -11.08
N TYR A 62 -22.39 -24.60 -10.83
CA TYR A 62 -22.75 -25.61 -11.84
C TYR A 62 -21.58 -26.40 -12.43
N MET A 63 -20.37 -26.31 -11.85
CA MET A 63 -19.21 -27.09 -12.28
C MET A 63 -18.35 -27.55 -11.09
N PRO A 64 -18.76 -28.59 -10.33
CA PRO A 64 -17.97 -29.11 -9.23
C PRO A 64 -16.63 -29.69 -9.71
N HIS A 65 -15.65 -29.78 -8.81
CA HIS A 65 -14.36 -30.41 -9.14
C HIS A 65 -14.49 -31.93 -9.23
N LEU A 66 -13.58 -32.57 -9.97
CA LEU A 66 -13.51 -34.03 -10.00
C LEU A 66 -12.96 -34.57 -8.67
N PRO A 67 -13.39 -35.76 -8.22
CA PRO A 67 -12.86 -36.39 -7.02
C PRO A 67 -11.34 -36.53 -7.03
N GLU A 68 -10.76 -36.84 -8.19
CA GLU A 68 -9.33 -37.08 -8.41
C GLU A 68 -8.50 -35.78 -8.44
N THR A 69 -9.15 -34.61 -8.51
CA THR A 69 -8.45 -33.32 -8.50
C THR A 69 -7.75 -33.09 -7.15
N PRO A 70 -6.49 -32.65 -7.11
CA PRO A 70 -5.79 -32.37 -5.85
C PRO A 70 -6.53 -31.35 -4.98
N THR A 71 -6.50 -31.54 -3.65
CA THR A 71 -7.13 -30.62 -2.68
C THR A 71 -6.60 -29.19 -2.85
N PHE A 72 -5.29 -29.03 -3.02
CA PHE A 72 -4.65 -27.74 -3.36
C PHE A 72 -4.22 -27.77 -4.82
N MET A 73 -5.11 -27.29 -5.68
CA MET A 73 -4.96 -27.44 -7.12
C MET A 73 -3.74 -26.65 -7.65
N PRO A 74 -2.89 -27.24 -8.50
CA PRO A 74 -1.87 -26.50 -9.23
C PRO A 74 -2.49 -25.43 -10.14
N LYS A 75 -1.74 -24.33 -10.35
CA LYS A 75 -2.14 -23.21 -11.21
C LYS A 75 -2.65 -23.66 -12.58
N GLU A 76 -1.93 -24.55 -13.26
CA GLU A 76 -2.26 -24.99 -14.63
C GLU A 76 -3.61 -25.69 -14.65
N THR A 77 -3.84 -26.63 -13.74
CA THR A 77 -5.12 -27.33 -13.59
C THR A 77 -6.26 -26.36 -13.28
N PHE A 78 -6.03 -25.32 -12.47
CA PHE A 78 -7.04 -24.31 -12.16
C PHE A 78 -7.36 -23.41 -13.36
N ILE A 79 -6.36 -23.08 -14.18
CA ILE A 79 -6.56 -22.37 -15.43
C ILE A 79 -7.38 -23.22 -16.40
N ASP A 80 -7.07 -24.51 -16.55
CA ASP A 80 -7.82 -25.42 -17.42
C ASP A 80 -9.28 -25.55 -17.00
N TYR A 81 -9.53 -25.62 -15.69
CA TYR A 81 -10.85 -25.61 -15.10
C TYR A 81 -11.63 -24.33 -15.47
N MET A 82 -11.04 -23.15 -15.30
CA MET A 82 -11.66 -21.88 -15.70
C MET A 82 -11.88 -21.77 -17.22
N ASP A 83 -10.93 -22.28 -18.01
CA ASP A 83 -11.04 -22.28 -19.47
C ASP A 83 -12.17 -23.19 -19.95
N LYS A 84 -12.35 -24.34 -19.31
CA LYS A 84 -13.50 -25.22 -19.53
C LYS A 84 -14.81 -24.52 -19.16
N TYR A 85 -14.87 -23.88 -17.99
CA TYR A 85 -16.06 -23.13 -17.56
C TYR A 85 -16.48 -22.04 -18.56
N VAL A 86 -15.53 -21.24 -19.03
CA VAL A 86 -15.78 -20.19 -20.03
C VAL A 86 -16.28 -20.78 -21.35
N ARG A 87 -15.73 -21.91 -21.80
CA ARG A 87 -16.18 -22.60 -23.02
C ARG A 87 -17.59 -23.15 -22.88
N ASP A 88 -17.85 -23.89 -21.81
CA ASP A 88 -19.12 -24.60 -21.58
C ASP A 88 -20.30 -23.62 -21.41
N HIS A 89 -20.04 -22.44 -20.84
CA HIS A 89 -21.05 -21.37 -20.66
C HIS A 89 -21.00 -20.28 -21.73
N HIS A 90 -20.16 -20.41 -22.77
CA HIS A 90 -20.01 -19.46 -23.88
C HIS A 90 -19.77 -17.99 -23.44
N LEU A 91 -19.03 -17.79 -22.35
CA LEU A 91 -18.79 -16.46 -21.78
C LEU A 91 -17.87 -15.63 -22.69
N LYS A 92 -18.15 -14.32 -22.82
CA LYS A 92 -17.33 -13.38 -23.58
C LYS A 92 -16.95 -12.18 -22.71
N SER A 93 -15.66 -11.84 -22.69
CA SER A 93 -15.17 -10.59 -22.11
C SER A 93 -14.98 -9.52 -23.20
N LEU A 94 -15.28 -8.26 -22.88
CA LEU A 94 -15.38 -7.19 -23.87
C LEU A 94 -14.21 -6.20 -23.89
N LEU A 95 -13.40 -6.08 -22.84
CA LEU A 95 -12.42 -4.99 -22.82
C LEU A 95 -11.28 -5.17 -23.82
N GLY A 96 -10.89 -6.40 -24.17
CA GLY A 96 -9.97 -6.65 -25.29
C GLY A 96 -10.47 -6.06 -26.62
N LYS A 97 -11.78 -5.76 -26.72
CA LYS A 97 -12.47 -5.24 -27.91
C LYS A 97 -12.83 -3.75 -27.83
N LEU A 98 -12.75 -3.12 -26.64
CA LEU A 98 -13.00 -1.68 -26.50
C LEU A 98 -11.80 -0.87 -27.02
N GLU A 99 -12.06 0.21 -27.76
CA GLU A 99 -11.01 1.10 -28.28
C GLU A 99 -10.08 1.60 -27.16
N LYS A 100 -8.79 1.79 -27.48
CA LYS A 100 -7.77 2.21 -26.50
C LYS A 100 -8.11 3.55 -25.83
N ASN A 101 -8.82 4.44 -26.53
CA ASN A 101 -9.18 5.77 -26.05
C ASN A 101 -10.54 5.80 -25.32
N ASN A 102 -11.20 4.66 -25.15
CA ASN A 102 -12.52 4.58 -24.53
C ASN A 102 -12.44 4.87 -23.01
N ILE A 103 -13.29 5.77 -22.52
CA ILE A 103 -13.34 6.21 -21.11
C ILE A 103 -13.68 5.05 -20.16
N LEU A 104 -14.66 4.22 -20.54
CA LEU A 104 -15.06 3.04 -19.77
C LEU A 104 -13.90 2.04 -19.65
N ARG A 105 -13.10 1.88 -20.72
CA ARG A 105 -11.88 1.06 -20.69
C ARG A 105 -10.90 1.56 -19.63
N GLN A 106 -10.68 2.87 -19.54
CA GLN A 106 -9.78 3.47 -18.55
C GLN A 106 -10.29 3.29 -17.11
N GLN A 107 -11.58 3.53 -16.86
CA GLN A 107 -12.21 3.37 -15.55
C GLN A 107 -12.13 1.92 -15.05
N VAL A 108 -12.45 0.95 -15.92
CA VAL A 108 -12.38 -0.47 -15.58
C VAL A 108 -10.96 -0.93 -15.30
N LYS A 109 -9.99 -0.51 -16.13
CA LYS A 109 -8.58 -0.85 -15.90
C LYS A 109 -8.12 -0.34 -14.54
N GLN A 110 -8.41 0.92 -14.22
CA GLN A 110 -8.07 1.47 -12.92
C GLN A 110 -8.75 0.69 -11.78
N ALA A 111 -10.05 0.37 -11.91
CA ALA A 111 -10.82 -0.35 -10.88
C ALA A 111 -10.24 -1.75 -10.59
N LEU A 112 -9.74 -2.42 -11.64
CA LEU A 112 -9.09 -3.73 -11.56
C LEU A 112 -7.60 -3.66 -11.18
N ASP A 113 -7.02 -2.47 -11.05
CA ASP A 113 -5.66 -2.26 -10.54
C ASP A 113 -5.68 -1.88 -9.05
N VAL A 114 -6.46 -0.86 -8.68
CA VAL A 114 -6.68 -0.48 -7.27
C VAL A 114 -8.16 -0.12 -7.08
N PRO A 115 -8.90 -0.79 -6.18
CA PRO A 115 -10.30 -0.45 -5.91
C PRO A 115 -10.44 0.99 -5.41
N LEU A 116 -11.58 1.65 -5.72
CA LEU A 116 -11.78 3.07 -5.39
C LEU A 116 -11.56 3.40 -3.90
N HIS A 117 -11.94 2.49 -2.99
CA HIS A 117 -11.78 2.67 -1.55
C HIS A 117 -10.33 2.59 -1.04
N TRP A 118 -9.39 2.10 -1.86
CA TRP A 118 -7.95 2.09 -1.56
C TRP A 118 -7.19 3.23 -2.25
N ARG A 119 -7.86 4.04 -3.07
CA ARG A 119 -7.20 5.15 -3.78
C ARG A 119 -7.14 6.40 -2.93
N MET A 120 -6.01 7.11 -3.03
CA MET A 120 -5.90 8.45 -2.46
C MET A 120 -6.88 9.40 -3.17
N ARG A 121 -7.90 9.85 -2.43
CA ARG A 121 -9.00 10.69 -2.95
C ARG A 121 -8.50 11.90 -3.75
N ARG A 122 -7.44 12.58 -3.29
CA ARG A 122 -6.91 13.76 -3.98
C ARG A 122 -6.37 13.45 -5.37
N ILE A 123 -5.64 12.35 -5.53
CA ILE A 123 -5.11 11.90 -6.83
C ILE A 123 -6.27 11.43 -7.71
N GLU A 124 -7.22 10.71 -7.12
CA GLU A 124 -8.40 10.22 -7.84
C GLU A 124 -9.27 11.36 -8.37
N ASN A 125 -9.51 12.42 -7.59
CA ASN A 125 -10.27 13.59 -8.03
C ASN A 125 -9.65 14.21 -9.28
N ARG A 126 -8.31 14.34 -9.32
CA ARG A 126 -7.61 14.84 -10.51
C ARG A 126 -7.78 13.93 -11.72
N ASN A 127 -7.64 12.62 -11.51
CA ASN A 127 -7.83 11.62 -12.56
C ASN A 127 -9.26 11.65 -13.11
N PHE A 128 -10.24 11.74 -12.21
CA PHE A 128 -11.65 11.73 -12.57
C PHE A 128 -12.07 13.02 -13.28
N ILE A 129 -11.55 14.20 -12.91
CA ILE A 129 -11.77 15.44 -13.67
C ILE A 129 -11.33 15.26 -15.13
N ASN A 130 -10.15 14.69 -15.37
CA ASN A 130 -9.66 14.43 -16.73
C ASN A 130 -10.53 13.43 -17.51
N ILE A 131 -11.10 12.44 -16.82
CA ILE A 131 -12.01 11.44 -17.40
C ILE A 131 -13.35 12.11 -17.74
N TYR A 132 -13.94 12.85 -16.80
CA TYR A 132 -15.22 13.54 -16.95
C TYR A 132 -15.18 14.62 -18.04
N GLN A 133 -14.05 15.33 -18.17
CA GLN A 133 -13.85 16.31 -19.25
C GLN A 133 -13.96 15.70 -20.66
N ARG A 134 -13.64 14.41 -20.81
CA ARG A 134 -13.68 13.70 -22.10
C ARG A 134 -15.03 13.06 -22.40
N ASP A 135 -15.92 13.00 -21.41
CA ASP A 135 -17.24 12.38 -21.55
C ASP A 135 -18.17 13.33 -22.28
N ASP A 136 -18.65 12.98 -23.47
CA ASP A 136 -19.54 13.85 -24.26
C ASP A 136 -20.86 14.20 -23.55
N SER A 137 -21.25 13.42 -22.52
CA SER A 137 -22.46 13.65 -21.72
C SER A 137 -22.26 14.52 -20.48
N HIS A 138 -21.03 15.02 -20.25
CA HIS A 138 -20.71 15.75 -19.02
C HIS A 138 -21.52 17.04 -18.88
N ASN A 139 -21.87 17.37 -17.65
CA ASN A 139 -22.44 18.67 -17.32
C ASN A 139 -21.30 19.68 -17.18
N LYS A 140 -21.27 20.65 -18.09
CA LYS A 140 -20.23 21.70 -18.13
C LYS A 140 -20.12 22.47 -16.81
N ALA A 141 -21.23 22.80 -16.16
CA ALA A 141 -21.21 23.53 -14.90
C ALA A 141 -20.56 22.72 -13.75
N PHE A 142 -20.81 21.40 -13.70
CA PHE A 142 -20.15 20.53 -12.74
C PHE A 142 -18.66 20.35 -13.02
N LEU A 143 -18.27 20.28 -14.29
CA LEU A 143 -16.85 20.22 -14.67
C LEU A 143 -16.13 21.51 -14.25
N ASP A 144 -16.70 22.68 -14.57
CA ASP A 144 -16.13 23.99 -14.23
C ASP A 144 -16.03 24.17 -12.70
N LEU A 145 -17.05 23.73 -11.96
CA LEU A 145 -17.04 23.71 -10.50
C LEU A 145 -15.95 22.80 -9.95
N ALA A 146 -15.84 21.55 -10.44
CA ALA A 146 -14.85 20.59 -9.98
C ALA A 146 -13.41 21.06 -10.24
N ILE A 147 -13.15 21.67 -11.41
CA ILE A 147 -11.84 22.25 -11.73
C ILE A 147 -11.54 23.45 -10.81
N SER A 148 -12.51 24.33 -10.61
CA SER A 148 -12.35 25.52 -9.77
C SER A 148 -12.10 25.16 -8.30
N ASP A 149 -12.88 24.23 -7.75
CA ASP A 149 -12.70 23.70 -6.41
C ASP A 149 -11.34 22.99 -6.27
N TYR A 150 -10.97 22.15 -7.24
CA TYR A 150 -9.68 21.47 -7.23
C TYR A 150 -8.52 22.48 -7.18
N ASN A 151 -8.58 23.54 -7.98
CA ASN A 151 -7.57 24.61 -8.02
C ASN A 151 -7.58 25.48 -6.75
N LEU A 152 -8.75 25.76 -6.17
CA LEU A 152 -8.88 26.48 -4.91
C LEU A 152 -8.20 25.69 -3.79
N VAL A 153 -8.56 24.42 -3.61
CA VAL A 153 -7.93 23.53 -2.62
C VAL A 153 -6.43 23.39 -2.89
N GLN A 154 -6.01 23.31 -4.17
CA GLN A 154 -4.59 23.29 -4.53
C GLN A 154 -3.86 24.56 -4.08
N SER A 155 -4.49 25.73 -4.20
CA SER A 155 -3.93 27.02 -3.77
C SER A 155 -3.81 27.12 -2.25
N VAL A 156 -4.78 26.54 -1.51
CA VAL A 156 -4.71 26.41 -0.05
C VAL A 156 -3.54 25.51 0.32
N TYR A 157 -3.42 24.32 -0.28
CA TYR A 157 -2.26 23.45 -0.06
C TYR A 157 -0.93 24.10 -0.39
N GLN A 158 -0.83 24.91 -1.45
CA GLN A 158 0.40 25.65 -1.77
C GLN A 158 0.75 26.71 -0.73
N ARG A 159 -0.26 27.31 -0.09
CA ARG A 159 -0.08 28.26 1.02
C ARG A 159 0.29 27.54 2.31
N GLU A 160 -0.46 26.52 2.67
CA GLU A 160 -0.17 25.64 3.82
C GLU A 160 1.19 24.96 3.66
N LEU A 161 1.65 24.62 2.44
CA LEU A 161 3.00 24.10 2.20
C LEU A 161 4.10 25.07 2.67
N LYS A 162 3.82 26.38 2.78
CA LYS A 162 4.73 27.37 3.37
C LYS A 162 4.64 27.36 4.91
N GLU A 163 3.44 27.23 5.47
CA GLU A 163 3.20 27.17 6.92
C GLU A 163 3.67 25.83 7.53
N LEU A 164 3.29 24.72 6.91
CA LEU A 164 3.76 23.35 7.15
C LEU A 164 5.19 23.11 6.67
N SER A 165 5.91 24.13 6.18
CA SER A 165 7.28 23.95 5.68
C SER A 165 8.21 23.36 6.74
N ARG A 166 8.00 23.70 8.02
CA ARG A 166 8.74 23.13 9.15
C ARG A 166 8.38 21.65 9.36
N CYS A 167 7.09 21.32 9.40
CA CYS A 167 6.62 19.93 9.49
C CYS A 167 7.16 19.09 8.33
N ARG A 168 7.08 19.59 7.10
CA ARG A 168 7.60 18.92 5.90
C ARG A 168 9.10 18.70 6.00
N LYS A 169 9.87 19.74 6.36
CA LYS A 169 11.33 19.61 6.57
C LYS A 169 11.65 18.59 7.65
N GLY A 170 10.94 18.63 8.79
CA GLY A 170 11.10 17.67 9.87
C GLY A 170 10.82 16.23 9.43
N LEU A 171 9.69 16.00 8.75
CA LEU A 171 9.33 14.70 8.21
C LEU A 171 10.35 14.20 7.19
N THR A 172 10.82 15.07 6.28
CA THR A 172 11.87 14.72 5.33
C THR A 172 13.17 14.35 6.03
N LYS A 173 13.64 15.14 7.01
CA LYS A 173 14.84 14.82 7.80
C LYS A 173 14.70 13.43 8.44
N VAL A 174 13.55 13.17 9.07
CA VAL A 174 13.25 11.89 9.74
C VAL A 174 13.21 10.74 8.76
N THR A 175 12.51 10.87 7.63
CA THR A 175 12.48 9.82 6.60
C THR A 175 13.87 9.53 6.06
N SER A 176 14.70 10.57 5.86
CA SER A 176 16.10 10.37 5.47
C SER A 176 16.90 9.63 6.55
N PHE A 177 16.71 9.93 7.84
CA PHE A 177 17.35 9.17 8.91
C PHE A 177 16.86 7.73 8.98
N ILE A 178 15.56 7.47 8.80
CA ILE A 178 15.00 6.12 8.75
C ILE A 178 15.71 5.33 7.65
N THR A 179 15.78 5.85 6.42
CA THR A 179 16.43 5.15 5.30
C THR A 179 17.93 4.96 5.53
N THR A 180 18.63 5.97 6.06
CA THR A 180 20.07 5.84 6.32
C THR A 180 20.37 4.86 7.44
N ILE A 181 19.53 4.80 8.48
CA ILE A 181 19.70 3.85 9.58
C ILE A 181 19.29 2.45 9.13
N ASP A 182 18.25 2.30 8.33
CA ASP A 182 17.87 1.03 7.69
C ASP A 182 19.07 0.42 6.94
N ASP A 183 19.73 1.21 6.06
CA ASP A 183 20.96 0.81 5.35
C ASP A 183 22.12 0.43 6.31
N VAL A 184 22.20 1.09 7.48
CA VAL A 184 23.19 0.75 8.51
C VAL A 184 22.91 -0.63 9.07
N TYR A 185 21.66 -1.02 9.27
CA TYR A 185 21.27 -2.31 9.86
C TYR A 185 21.28 -3.48 8.86
N ASP A 186 20.88 -3.27 7.60
CA ASP A 186 20.70 -4.35 6.65
C ASP A 186 21.91 -4.59 5.72
N ILE A 187 22.75 -3.57 5.49
CA ILE A 187 23.91 -3.62 4.57
C ILE A 187 25.25 -3.38 5.27
N TYR A 188 25.38 -2.33 6.08
CA TYR A 188 26.71 -1.85 6.49
C TYR A 188 27.22 -2.41 7.83
N GLY A 189 26.37 -2.48 8.86
CA GLY A 189 26.79 -2.74 10.24
C GLY A 189 27.02 -4.22 10.53
N THR A 190 28.03 -4.52 11.34
CA THR A 190 28.19 -5.86 11.93
C THR A 190 27.25 -6.05 13.12
N LEU A 191 26.88 -7.29 13.44
CA LEU A 191 25.89 -7.55 14.50
C LEU A 191 26.29 -6.96 15.87
N ASP A 192 27.58 -6.97 16.21
CA ASP A 192 28.10 -6.39 17.45
C ASP A 192 28.01 -4.86 17.43
N GLU A 193 28.33 -4.21 16.31
CA GLU A 193 28.18 -2.76 16.15
C GLU A 193 26.71 -2.34 16.21
N LEU A 194 25.80 -3.13 15.63
CA LEU A 194 24.36 -2.86 15.65
C LEU A 194 23.76 -3.00 17.06
N GLN A 195 24.28 -3.91 17.88
CA GLN A 195 23.89 -3.99 19.30
C GLN A 195 24.28 -2.72 20.04
N LEU A 196 25.54 -2.27 19.91
CA LEU A 196 26.01 -1.02 20.51
C LEU A 196 25.22 0.20 20.02
N PHE A 197 24.90 0.26 18.73
CA PHE A 197 24.09 1.35 18.17
C PHE A 197 22.66 1.36 18.74
N THR A 198 22.04 0.19 18.83
CA THR A 198 20.69 0.04 19.41
C THR A 198 20.67 0.49 20.86
N GLU A 199 21.64 0.06 21.67
CA GLU A 199 21.77 0.45 23.07
C GLU A 199 22.01 1.96 23.23
N ALA A 200 22.83 2.55 22.37
CA ALA A 200 23.07 3.99 22.36
C ALA A 200 21.79 4.80 22.09
N ILE A 201 20.98 4.35 21.12
CA ILE A 201 19.69 4.96 20.79
C ILE A 201 18.70 4.78 21.95
N GLU A 202 18.60 3.58 22.54
CA GLU A 202 17.70 3.35 23.68
C GLU A 202 18.03 4.21 24.89
N ARG A 203 19.32 4.36 25.21
CA ARG A 203 19.79 5.19 26.31
C ARG A 203 19.55 6.67 26.06
N TRP A 204 19.55 7.08 24.78
CA TRP A 204 19.36 8.46 24.32
C TRP A 204 20.28 9.46 25.05
N ASP A 205 21.54 9.07 25.26
CA ASP A 205 22.57 9.85 25.93
C ASP A 205 23.72 10.12 24.96
N VAL A 206 24.06 11.40 24.77
CA VAL A 206 25.15 11.82 23.87
C VAL A 206 26.49 11.15 24.21
N ASN A 207 26.70 10.75 25.46
CA ASN A 207 27.93 10.07 25.87
C ASN A 207 28.06 8.66 25.32
N ALA A 208 26.95 8.00 24.93
CA ALA A 208 26.98 6.67 24.33
C ALA A 208 27.70 6.64 22.97
N VAL A 209 27.87 7.81 22.33
CA VAL A 209 28.62 7.95 21.07
C VAL A 209 30.09 7.52 21.18
N LYS A 210 30.66 7.49 22.40
CA LYS A 210 32.08 7.17 22.61
C LYS A 210 32.40 5.74 22.16
N ASP A 211 31.45 4.84 22.36
CA ASP A 211 31.59 3.39 22.18
C ASP A 211 31.27 2.93 20.76
N LEU A 212 30.79 3.82 19.89
CA LEU A 212 30.40 3.49 18.51
C LEU A 212 31.57 3.58 17.51
N PRO A 213 31.51 2.85 16.37
CA PRO A 213 32.36 3.10 15.21
C PRO A 213 32.16 4.51 14.62
N TYR A 214 33.19 5.07 13.97
CA TYR A 214 33.17 6.47 13.49
C TYR A 214 31.95 6.81 12.61
N TYR A 215 31.57 5.94 11.66
CA TYR A 215 30.42 6.19 10.79
C TYR A 215 29.10 6.20 11.57
N MET A 216 28.93 5.31 12.55
CA MET A 216 27.78 5.27 13.43
C MET A 216 27.73 6.49 14.37
N LYS A 217 28.88 7.04 14.79
CA LYS A 217 28.92 8.29 15.56
C LYS A 217 28.26 9.44 14.79
N LEU A 218 28.55 9.55 13.49
CA LEU A 218 27.97 10.57 12.64
C LEU A 218 26.45 10.39 12.54
N SER A 219 25.98 9.18 12.26
CA SER A 219 24.54 8.87 12.20
C SER A 219 23.82 9.16 13.51
N PHE A 220 24.38 8.70 14.64
CA PHE A 220 23.82 8.92 15.98
C PHE A 220 23.74 10.41 16.31
N LEU A 221 24.84 11.17 16.16
CA LEU A 221 24.85 12.60 16.50
C LEU A 221 23.93 13.42 15.61
N ALA A 222 23.89 13.11 14.30
CA ALA A 222 23.01 13.80 13.37
C ALA A 222 21.54 13.56 13.72
N LEU A 223 21.17 12.31 14.05
CA LEU A 223 19.83 11.96 14.52
C LEU A 223 19.52 12.66 15.85
N TYR A 224 20.38 12.49 16.85
CA TYR A 224 20.22 13.04 18.20
C TYR A 224 20.01 14.56 18.15
N ASN A 225 20.86 15.28 17.43
CA ASN A 225 20.75 16.73 17.31
C ASN A 225 19.45 17.14 16.60
N THR A 226 19.08 16.45 15.52
CA THR A 226 17.86 16.77 14.77
C THR A 226 16.61 16.54 15.59
N VAL A 227 16.51 15.39 16.27
CA VAL A 227 15.34 15.03 17.08
C VAL A 227 15.21 15.97 18.28
N ASN A 228 16.33 16.33 18.93
CA ASN A 228 16.31 17.29 20.03
C ASN A 228 16.00 18.72 19.56
N GLU A 229 16.46 19.14 18.37
CA GLU A 229 16.06 20.40 17.74
C GLU A 229 14.54 20.44 17.53
N MET A 230 13.97 19.38 16.95
CA MET A 230 12.51 19.27 16.73
C MET A 230 11.70 19.24 18.04
N ALA A 231 12.24 18.59 19.08
CA ALA A 231 11.60 18.56 20.38
C ALA A 231 11.66 19.91 21.10
N TYR A 232 12.79 20.62 21.01
CA TYR A 232 12.92 21.99 21.52
C TYR A 232 11.95 22.94 20.82
N ASP A 233 11.87 22.82 19.50
CA ASP A 233 10.92 23.54 18.65
C ASP A 233 9.47 23.35 19.11
N THR A 234 9.09 22.11 19.43
CA THR A 234 7.75 21.78 19.94
C THR A 234 7.53 22.32 21.35
N LEU A 235 8.53 22.21 22.22
CA LEU A 235 8.47 22.76 23.58
C LEU A 235 8.29 24.28 23.56
N LYS A 236 8.98 24.97 22.65
CA LYS A 236 8.90 26.43 22.51
C LYS A 236 7.53 26.88 22.06
N ASP A 237 6.91 26.17 21.12
CA ASP A 237 5.64 26.58 20.52
C ASP A 237 4.43 26.11 21.34
N ASN A 238 4.50 24.92 21.92
CA ASN A 238 3.35 24.23 22.52
C ASN A 238 3.51 24.01 24.03
N GLY A 239 4.72 24.18 24.59
CA GLY A 239 5.00 23.86 25.99
C GLY A 239 5.16 22.36 26.29
N GLU A 240 5.13 21.50 25.27
CA GLU A 240 5.19 20.04 25.44
C GLU A 240 6.60 19.47 25.33
N ILE A 241 6.97 18.59 26.27
CA ILE A 241 8.25 17.88 26.25
C ILE A 241 8.06 16.52 25.57
N ILE A 242 8.47 16.42 24.30
CA ILE A 242 8.25 15.23 23.48
C ILE A 242 9.46 14.30 23.32
N ILE A 243 10.63 14.69 23.86
CA ILE A 243 11.88 13.90 23.76
C ILE A 243 11.68 12.44 24.18
N PRO A 244 11.01 12.12 25.32
CA PRO A 244 10.85 10.73 25.74
C PRO A 244 10.05 9.88 24.73
N HIS A 245 9.05 10.48 24.08
CA HIS A 245 8.24 9.79 23.07
C HIS A 245 9.04 9.51 21.79
N LEU A 246 9.83 10.49 21.33
CA LEU A 246 10.67 10.32 20.16
C LEU A 246 11.81 9.33 20.41
N ALA A 247 12.50 9.45 21.55
CA ALA A 247 13.57 8.52 21.95
C ALA A 247 13.05 7.07 22.01
N LYS A 248 11.87 6.87 22.62
CA LYS A 248 11.23 5.55 22.64
C LYS A 248 10.91 5.04 21.24
N ALA A 249 10.34 5.88 20.37
CA ALA A 249 9.97 5.48 19.02
C ALA A 249 11.19 5.07 18.18
N TRP A 250 12.29 5.82 18.28
CA TRP A 250 13.56 5.47 17.63
C TRP A 250 14.19 4.21 18.23
N GLY A 251 14.15 4.03 19.54
CA GLY A 251 14.61 2.81 20.20
C GLY A 251 13.83 1.57 19.76
N ASP A 252 12.49 1.66 19.71
CA ASP A 252 11.63 0.57 19.25
C ASP A 252 11.89 0.22 17.76
N LEU A 253 12.15 1.22 16.91
CA LEU A 253 12.53 1.01 15.51
C LEU A 253 13.89 0.30 15.39
N CYS A 254 14.92 0.79 16.09
CA CYS A 254 16.25 0.18 16.10
C CYS A 254 16.23 -1.25 16.65
N LYS A 255 15.38 -1.57 17.64
CA LYS A 255 15.15 -2.95 18.10
C LYS A 255 14.58 -3.83 17.00
N ALA A 256 13.60 -3.32 16.25
CA ALA A 256 12.97 -4.07 15.17
C ALA A 256 13.98 -4.36 14.05
N PHE A 257 14.80 -3.37 13.67
CA PHE A 257 15.91 -3.58 12.73
C PHE A 257 16.96 -4.56 13.25
N LEU A 258 17.33 -4.47 14.54
CA LEU A 258 18.27 -5.42 15.15
C LEU A 258 17.73 -6.86 15.09
N GLN A 259 16.43 -7.04 15.29
CA GLN A 259 15.81 -8.36 15.23
C GLN A 259 15.87 -8.95 13.81
N GLU A 260 15.63 -8.13 12.78
CA GLU A 260 15.79 -8.53 11.38
C GLU A 260 17.25 -8.85 11.03
N ALA A 261 18.20 -8.03 11.49
CA ALA A 261 19.63 -8.28 11.34
C ALA A 261 20.06 -9.59 12.02
N LYS A 262 19.50 -9.92 13.20
CA LYS A 262 19.73 -11.21 13.89
C LYS A 262 19.21 -12.39 13.07
N TRP A 263 18.01 -12.29 12.50
CA TRP A 263 17.46 -13.33 11.63
C TRP A 263 18.34 -13.54 10.40
N ALA A 264 18.76 -12.46 9.73
CA ALA A 264 19.63 -12.50 8.57
C ALA A 264 21.01 -13.12 8.90
N HIS A 265 21.66 -12.67 9.98
CA HIS A 265 22.96 -13.16 10.42
C HIS A 265 22.94 -14.66 10.75
N ASN A 266 21.92 -15.10 11.49
CA ASN A 266 21.78 -16.50 11.92
C ASN A 266 21.16 -17.40 10.83
N LYS A 267 20.86 -16.86 9.64
CA LYS A 267 20.14 -17.56 8.56
C LYS A 267 18.83 -18.22 9.04
N SER A 268 18.18 -17.57 10.01
CA SER A 268 16.94 -18.04 10.60
C SER A 268 15.77 -17.47 9.82
N THR A 269 14.81 -18.33 9.45
CA THR A 269 13.56 -17.89 8.82
C THR A 269 12.46 -17.82 9.88
N PRO A 270 11.97 -16.63 10.25
CA PRO A 270 10.88 -16.50 11.22
C PRO A 270 9.58 -17.09 10.68
N SER A 271 8.65 -17.44 11.58
CA SER A 271 7.26 -17.68 11.19
C SER A 271 6.61 -16.42 10.62
N PHE A 272 5.49 -16.58 9.92
CA PHE A 272 4.75 -15.43 9.39
C PHE A 272 4.29 -14.48 10.52
N GLU A 273 3.84 -15.03 11.64
CA GLU A 273 3.39 -14.29 12.81
C GLU A 273 4.54 -13.51 13.46
N GLU A 274 5.70 -14.13 13.67
CA GLU A 274 6.90 -13.45 14.18
C GLU A 274 7.37 -12.34 13.24
N TYR A 275 7.39 -12.62 11.93
CA TYR A 275 7.80 -11.65 10.92
C TYR A 275 6.87 -10.44 10.90
N ILE A 276 5.55 -10.63 10.87
CA ILE A 276 4.59 -9.53 10.83
C ILE A 276 4.64 -8.70 12.11
N GLU A 277 4.78 -9.34 13.28
CA GLU A 277 4.87 -8.63 14.55
C GLU A 277 6.12 -7.72 14.60
N ASN A 278 7.25 -8.13 14.01
CA ASN A 278 8.39 -7.23 13.86
C ASN A 278 8.20 -6.22 12.71
N GLY A 279 7.69 -6.68 11.58
CA GLY A 279 7.61 -5.97 10.30
C GLY A 279 6.79 -4.69 10.35
N TRP A 280 5.69 -4.66 11.11
CA TRP A 280 4.90 -3.44 11.26
C TRP A 280 5.64 -2.34 12.04
N ARG A 281 6.65 -2.70 12.85
CA ARG A 281 7.53 -1.77 13.55
C ARG A 281 8.70 -1.34 12.67
N SER A 282 9.38 -2.29 12.00
CA SER A 282 10.54 -2.01 11.14
C SER A 282 10.18 -1.18 9.91
N VAL A 283 8.94 -1.24 9.42
CA VAL A 283 8.47 -0.35 8.33
C VAL A 283 8.37 1.13 8.74
N SER A 284 8.76 1.50 9.97
CA SER A 284 8.92 2.87 10.49
C SER A 284 7.66 3.73 10.61
N GLY A 285 6.48 3.16 10.31
CA GLY A 285 5.20 3.87 10.34
C GLY A 285 4.94 4.56 11.67
N THR A 286 5.29 3.93 12.80
CA THR A 286 5.13 4.51 14.14
C THR A 286 5.92 5.81 14.34
N VAL A 287 7.18 5.86 13.91
CA VAL A 287 8.04 7.06 14.04
C VAL A 287 7.47 8.20 13.19
N ILE A 288 7.09 7.89 11.94
CA ILE A 288 6.49 8.85 11.01
C ILE A 288 5.17 9.41 11.57
N LEU A 289 4.30 8.56 12.10
CA LEU A 289 3.00 8.95 12.62
C LEU A 289 3.10 9.79 13.89
N ILE A 290 3.99 9.44 14.83
CA ILE A 290 4.20 10.24 16.06
C ILE A 290 4.65 11.66 15.71
N LEU A 291 5.61 11.77 14.79
CA LEU A 291 6.13 13.07 14.34
C LEU A 291 5.14 13.85 13.50
N ALA A 292 4.29 13.16 12.72
CA ALA A 292 3.20 13.79 12.02
C ALA A 292 2.14 14.31 12.99
N PHE A 293 1.87 13.63 14.11
CA PHE A 293 0.80 14.01 15.04
C PHE A 293 1.14 15.26 15.89
N ILE A 294 2.39 15.39 16.32
CA ILE A 294 2.86 16.48 17.21
C ILE A 294 2.48 17.90 16.70
N PRO A 295 2.62 18.24 15.40
CA PRO A 295 2.16 19.51 14.87
C PRO A 295 0.64 19.70 14.79
N TYR A 296 -0.17 18.62 14.73
CA TYR A 296 -1.63 18.70 14.55
C TYR A 296 -2.42 18.65 15.87
N SER A 297 -1.81 18.29 16.99
CA SER A 297 -2.42 18.42 18.33
C SER A 297 -2.85 19.85 18.67
N ILE A 298 -2.32 20.84 17.94
CA ILE A 298 -2.52 22.28 18.14
C ILE A 298 -3.93 22.73 17.71
N THR A 299 -4.64 22.01 16.83
CA THR A 299 -5.91 22.51 16.26
C THR A 299 -7.18 22.02 16.96
N ILE A 300 -7.10 21.15 17.98
CA ILE A 300 -8.29 20.59 18.66
C ILE A 300 -8.73 21.40 19.88
N ASN A 301 -7.98 22.44 20.27
CA ASN A 301 -8.41 23.40 21.29
C ASN A 301 -8.71 24.76 20.64
N SER A 302 -9.92 24.89 20.10
CA SER A 302 -10.55 26.18 19.77
C SER A 302 -11.91 26.27 20.45
#